data_AF-A0A520YPW3-F1
#
_entry.id   AF-A0A520YPW3-F1
#
_cell.length_a   1.000
_cell.length_b   1.000
_cell.length_c   1.000
_cell.angle_alpha   90.00
_cell.angle_beta   90.00
_cell.angle_gamma   90.00
#
_symmetry.space_group_name_H-M   'P 1'
#
loop_
_entity.id
_entity.type
_entity.pdbx_description
1 polymer ?
#
loop_
_entity_poly.entity_id
_entity_poly.type
_entity_poly.pdbx_seq_one_letter_code
_entity_poly.pdbx_strand_id
1 'polypeptide(L)'
;MTSAPSVRVQGLFLLLAACVLAALIGWFRGRESTNVDEQALDDYPELFADVQPCPLRDEGVTSARRLEERGLLFADRYPYDAGDGVRAAYHFAQAEACYRGAGSHDDAVRAGRLHAAIAARVNTDYAAARLNLVTALDQARWSDALSEIHRLLLLTAHLRRDGYVEWLNKIVGRTTARASTTL
;
A
#
# COMPACT_ATOMS: atom_id res chain seq x y z
N MET A 1 9.47 1.54 -78.94
CA MET A 1 9.98 1.66 -77.55
C MET A 1 8.92 2.38 -76.74
N THR A 2 8.06 1.62 -76.05
CA THR A 2 6.90 2.13 -75.31
C THR A 2 7.07 1.73 -73.85
N SER A 3 7.54 2.66 -73.03
CA SER A 3 7.66 2.53 -71.58
C SER A 3 6.30 2.80 -70.93
N ALA A 4 5.71 1.74 -70.38
CA ALA A 4 4.46 1.75 -69.63
C ALA A 4 4.70 2.17 -68.14
N PRO A 5 3.65 2.58 -67.41
CA PRO A 5 3.75 3.58 -66.34
C PRO A 5 4.13 2.99 -64.98
N SER A 6 5.24 3.46 -64.41
CA SER A 6 5.71 3.09 -63.05
C SER A 6 4.88 3.71 -61.91
N VAL A 7 3.99 4.66 -62.22
CA VAL A 7 3.31 5.50 -61.23
C VAL A 7 2.28 4.72 -60.38
N ARG A 8 1.65 3.67 -60.92
CA ARG A 8 0.64 2.88 -60.18
C ARG A 8 1.22 1.99 -59.09
N VAL A 9 2.44 1.49 -59.27
CA VAL A 9 3.09 0.58 -58.32
C VAL A 9 3.55 1.36 -57.07
N GLN A 10 4.03 2.59 -57.27
CA GLN A 10 4.52 3.45 -56.21
C GLN A 10 3.42 3.90 -55.22
N GLY A 11 2.21 4.15 -55.72
CA GLY A 11 1.04 4.47 -54.86
C GLY A 11 0.58 3.31 -53.98
N LEU A 12 0.68 2.07 -54.49
CA LEU A 12 0.27 0.87 -53.75
C LEU A 12 1.22 0.58 -52.57
N PHE A 13 2.53 0.79 -52.76
CA PHE A 13 3.53 0.64 -51.70
C PHE A 13 3.35 1.65 -50.57
N LEU A 14 3.02 2.90 -50.90
CA LEU A 14 2.76 3.94 -49.89
C LEU A 14 1.53 3.64 -49.05
N LEU A 15 0.45 3.12 -49.66
CA LEU A 15 -0.75 2.70 -48.95
C LEU A 15 -0.49 1.52 -48.01
N LEU A 16 0.26 0.51 -48.46
CA LEU A 16 0.64 -0.63 -47.63
C LEU A 16 1.52 -0.21 -46.45
N ALA A 17 2.51 0.64 -46.68
CA ALA A 17 3.37 1.17 -45.63
C ALA A 17 2.57 1.96 -44.58
N ALA A 18 1.62 2.80 -45.02
CA ALA A 18 0.74 3.55 -44.13
C ALA A 18 -0.18 2.63 -43.31
N CYS A 19 -0.73 1.57 -43.90
CA CYS A 19 -1.55 0.59 -43.19
C CYS A 19 -0.75 -0.20 -42.14
N VAL A 20 0.47 -0.64 -42.48
CA VAL A 20 1.35 -1.35 -41.54
C VAL A 20 1.77 -0.42 -40.40
N LEU A 21 2.09 0.84 -40.69
CA LEU A 21 2.44 1.83 -39.68
C LEU A 21 1.24 2.12 -38.76
N ALA A 22 0.02 2.26 -39.31
CA ALA A 22 -1.19 2.45 -38.53
C ALA A 22 -1.52 1.22 -37.66
N ALA A 23 -1.31 0.01 -38.18
CA ALA A 23 -1.49 -1.23 -37.43
C ALA A 23 -0.45 -1.36 -36.29
N LEU A 24 0.81 -1.00 -36.54
CA LEU A 24 1.86 -0.97 -35.52
C LEU A 24 1.59 0.10 -34.46
N ILE A 25 1.15 1.29 -34.85
CA ILE A 25 0.77 2.37 -33.93
C ILE A 25 -0.45 1.95 -33.10
N GLY A 26 -1.44 1.31 -33.71
CA GLY A 26 -2.61 0.76 -33.00
C GLY A 26 -2.22 -0.34 -32.02
N TRP A 27 -1.32 -1.25 -32.42
CA TRP A 27 -0.79 -2.31 -31.58
C TRP A 27 0.03 -1.77 -30.40
N PHE A 28 0.84 -0.73 -30.62
CA PHE A 28 1.59 -0.06 -29.57
C PHE A 28 0.71 0.82 -28.67
N ARG A 29 -0.31 1.49 -29.22
CA ARG A 29 -1.30 2.26 -28.43
C ARG A 29 -2.22 1.38 -27.58
N GLY A 30 -2.48 0.14 -27.99
CA GLY A 30 -3.22 -0.84 -27.20
C GLY A 30 -2.53 -1.26 -25.90
N ARG A 31 -1.24 -0.95 -25.73
CA ARG A 31 -0.60 -0.85 -24.40
C ARG A 31 -0.92 0.50 -23.78
N GLU A 32 -2.20 0.82 -23.68
CA GLU A 32 -2.67 1.95 -22.91
C GLU A 32 -2.26 1.64 -21.47
N SER A 33 -1.21 2.32 -21.01
CA SER A 33 -0.75 2.29 -19.63
C SER A 33 -1.99 2.42 -18.79
N THR A 34 -2.27 1.38 -18.00
CA THR A 34 -3.43 1.43 -17.13
C THR A 34 -3.11 2.56 -16.17
N ASN A 35 -3.64 3.77 -16.40
CA ASN A 35 -3.57 4.89 -15.46
C ASN A 35 -4.37 4.45 -14.23
N VAL A 36 -3.78 3.55 -13.45
CA VAL A 36 -3.97 3.50 -12.02
C VAL A 36 -3.52 4.89 -11.59
N ASP A 37 -4.42 5.63 -10.96
CA ASP A 37 -4.20 7.02 -10.52
C ASP A 37 -2.86 7.11 -9.78
N GLU A 38 -1.77 7.44 -10.49
CA GLU A 38 -0.40 7.47 -9.94
C GLU A 38 -0.32 8.48 -8.80
N GLN A 39 -1.19 9.49 -8.85
CA GLN A 39 -1.30 10.53 -7.83
C GLN A 39 -1.70 9.99 -6.45
N ALA A 40 -2.46 8.89 -6.37
CA ALA A 40 -2.79 8.25 -5.10
C ALA A 40 -1.64 7.39 -4.55
N LEU A 41 -0.63 7.06 -5.36
CA LEU A 41 0.58 6.40 -4.89
C LEU A 41 1.54 7.37 -4.19
N ASP A 42 1.51 8.65 -4.58
CA ASP A 42 2.37 9.69 -4.01
C ASP A 42 1.80 10.33 -2.74
N ASP A 43 0.46 10.34 -2.59
CA ASP A 43 -0.23 10.89 -1.41
C ASP A 43 -0.66 9.78 -0.45
N TYR A 44 0.28 9.33 0.40
CA TYR A 44 0.07 8.26 1.36
C TYR A 44 0.07 8.78 2.80
N PRO A 45 -0.81 8.26 3.68
CA PRO A 45 -0.91 8.74 5.04
C PRO A 45 0.24 8.23 5.93
N GLU A 46 0.60 9.03 6.93
CA GLU A 46 1.40 8.56 8.05
C GLU A 46 0.57 7.62 8.94
N LEU A 47 1.13 6.46 9.29
CA LEU A 47 0.40 5.47 10.10
C LEU A 47 0.22 5.90 11.56
N PHE A 48 1.12 6.74 12.08
CA PHE A 48 1.26 7.04 13.51
C PHE A 48 1.49 8.55 13.75
N ALA A 49 0.52 9.40 13.38
CA ALA A 49 0.60 10.83 13.66
C ALA A 49 -0.03 11.24 15.01
N ASP A 50 -0.97 10.43 15.52
CA ASP A 50 -1.77 10.81 16.69
C ASP A 50 -1.12 10.43 18.02
N VAL A 51 -0.97 11.43 18.90
CA VAL A 51 -0.59 11.22 20.30
C VAL A 51 -1.74 10.52 21.02
N GLN A 52 -1.44 9.35 21.58
CA GLN A 52 -2.46 8.57 22.28
C GLN A 52 -2.60 9.00 23.74
N PRO A 53 -3.80 9.44 24.17
CA PRO A 53 -4.04 9.73 25.57
C PRO A 53 -4.11 8.42 26.38
N CYS A 54 -3.84 8.50 27.67
CA CYS A 54 -4.14 7.39 28.57
C CYS A 54 -5.67 7.21 28.67
N PRO A 55 -6.24 6.04 28.33
CA PRO A 55 -7.69 5.85 28.36
C PRO A 55 -8.29 5.81 29.77
N LEU A 56 -7.49 5.56 30.82
CA LEU A 56 -7.95 5.41 32.20
C LEU A 56 -7.11 6.28 33.15
N ARG A 57 -7.70 7.38 33.63
CA ARG A 57 -6.98 8.39 34.45
C ARG A 57 -6.67 7.92 35.88
N ASP A 58 -7.50 7.04 36.46
CA ASP A 58 -7.47 6.75 37.90
C ASP A 58 -6.71 5.46 38.28
N GLU A 59 -6.42 4.57 37.31
CA GLU A 59 -5.68 3.32 37.50
C GLU A 59 -4.41 3.26 36.64
N GLY A 60 -3.65 4.36 36.58
CA GLY A 60 -2.63 4.59 35.56
C GLY A 60 -1.62 3.44 35.38
N VAL A 61 -0.99 2.94 36.44
CA VAL A 61 0.03 1.87 36.34
C VAL A 61 -0.57 0.50 35.97
N THR A 62 -1.65 0.08 36.64
CA THR A 62 -2.31 -1.20 36.35
C THR A 62 -2.88 -1.23 34.93
N SER A 63 -3.46 -0.12 34.49
CA SER A 63 -3.96 0.05 33.13
C SER A 63 -2.83 0.04 32.11
N ALA A 64 -1.72 0.74 32.39
CA ALA A 64 -0.54 0.75 31.54
C ALA A 64 0.03 -0.66 31.33
N ARG A 65 0.14 -1.45 32.40
CA ARG A 65 0.63 -2.84 32.33
C ARG A 65 -0.25 -3.71 31.44
N ARG A 66 -1.57 -3.61 31.60
CA ARG A 66 -2.53 -4.36 30.77
C ARG A 66 -2.45 -3.97 29.30
N LEU A 67 -2.21 -2.69 29.01
CA LEU A 67 -1.99 -2.19 27.64
C LEU A 67 -0.67 -2.71 27.07
N GLU A 68 0.42 -2.69 27.85
CA GLU A 68 1.72 -3.24 27.47
C GLU A 68 1.62 -4.75 27.15
N GLU A 69 0.98 -5.53 28.02
CA GLU A 69 0.73 -6.97 27.81
C GLU A 69 -0.08 -7.23 26.53
N ARG A 70 -1.13 -6.45 26.29
CA ARG A 70 -1.92 -6.54 25.05
C ARG A 70 -1.09 -6.17 23.82
N GLY A 71 -0.25 -5.14 23.94
CA GLY A 71 0.70 -4.75 22.90
C GLY A 71 1.65 -5.88 22.52
N LEU A 72 2.18 -6.60 23.52
CA LEU A 72 3.03 -7.78 23.30
C LEU A 72 2.28 -8.89 22.55
N LEU A 73 1.06 -9.23 22.96
CA LEU A 73 0.26 -10.25 22.27
C LEU A 73 0.00 -9.93 20.80
N PHE A 74 -0.22 -8.65 20.48
CA PHE A 74 -0.35 -8.22 19.09
C PHE A 74 1.00 -8.21 18.35
N ALA A 75 2.08 -7.79 18.99
CA ALA A 75 3.42 -7.82 18.40
C ALA A 75 3.85 -9.25 18.02
N ASP A 76 3.51 -10.24 18.85
CA ASP A 76 3.79 -11.66 18.58
C ASP A 76 3.04 -12.20 17.36
N ARG A 77 1.83 -11.68 17.11
CA ARG A 77 0.98 -12.08 15.98
C ARG A 77 1.27 -11.32 14.68
N TYR A 78 1.98 -10.20 14.75
CA TYR A 78 2.29 -9.34 13.61
C TYR A 78 2.87 -10.07 12.38
N PRO A 79 3.75 -11.10 12.53
CA PRO A 79 4.24 -11.86 11.37
C PRO A 79 3.13 -12.55 10.55
N TYR A 80 1.93 -12.74 11.12
CA TYR A 80 0.81 -13.45 10.50
C TYR A 80 -0.35 -12.51 10.11
N ASP A 81 -0.51 -11.38 10.80
CA ASP A 81 -1.51 -10.34 10.50
C ASP A 81 -0.84 -8.96 10.58
N ALA A 82 -0.69 -8.30 9.44
CA ALA A 82 -0.04 -7.01 9.36
C ALA A 82 -0.74 -5.93 10.22
N GLY A 83 -2.07 -6.02 10.39
CA GLY A 83 -2.84 -5.10 11.22
C GLY A 83 -2.53 -5.24 12.71
N ASP A 84 -2.03 -6.39 13.16
CA ASP A 84 -1.61 -6.58 14.56
C ASP A 84 -0.40 -5.70 14.91
N GLY A 85 0.49 -5.39 13.96
CA GLY A 85 1.62 -4.49 14.20
C GLY A 85 1.18 -3.06 14.55
N VAL A 86 0.16 -2.54 13.84
CA VAL A 86 -0.44 -1.23 14.10
C VAL A 86 -1.15 -1.22 15.46
N ARG A 87 -1.90 -2.27 15.77
CA ARG A 87 -2.55 -2.44 17.08
C ARG A 87 -1.54 -2.48 18.22
N ALA A 88 -0.43 -3.19 18.04
CA ALA A 88 0.66 -3.25 19.01
C ALA A 88 1.25 -1.86 19.28
N ALA A 89 1.60 -1.11 18.22
CA ALA A 89 2.11 0.26 18.32
C ALA A 89 1.15 1.16 19.11
N TYR A 90 -0.15 1.11 18.78
CA TYR A 90 -1.21 1.86 19.46
C TYR A 90 -1.30 1.54 20.96
N HIS A 91 -1.18 0.26 21.33
CA HIS A 91 -1.22 -0.16 22.73
C HIS A 91 0.02 0.25 23.52
N PHE A 92 1.22 0.14 22.93
CA PHE A 92 2.44 0.62 23.59
C PHE A 92 2.45 2.14 23.77
N ALA A 93 1.95 2.91 22.79
CA ALA A 93 1.80 4.36 22.91
C ALA A 93 0.86 4.75 24.07
N GLN A 94 -0.29 4.09 24.21
CA GLN A 94 -1.18 4.31 25.35
C GLN A 94 -0.56 3.87 26.68
N ALA A 95 0.14 2.74 26.71
CA ALA A 95 0.83 2.27 27.91
C ALA A 95 1.86 3.30 28.38
N GLU A 96 2.68 3.81 27.45
CA GLU A 96 3.63 4.89 27.70
C GLU A 96 2.94 6.14 28.27
N ALA A 97 1.84 6.59 27.65
CA ALA A 97 1.09 7.74 28.14
C ALA A 97 0.52 7.51 29.56
N CYS A 98 0.02 6.32 29.86
CA CYS A 98 -0.48 5.96 31.18
C CYS A 98 0.63 5.88 32.24
N TYR A 99 1.78 5.29 31.92
CA TYR A 99 2.94 5.26 32.81
C TYR A 99 3.45 6.68 33.12
N ARG A 100 3.52 7.55 32.10
CA ARG A 100 3.88 8.98 32.30
C ARG A 100 2.88 9.68 33.22
N GLY A 101 1.58 9.51 32.97
CA GLY A 101 0.52 10.12 33.78
C GLY A 101 0.51 9.64 35.24
N ALA A 102 0.96 8.41 35.48
CA ALA A 102 1.10 7.82 36.81
C ALA A 102 2.45 8.12 37.50
N GLY A 103 3.37 8.83 36.84
CA GLY A 103 4.70 9.13 37.38
C GLY A 103 5.71 7.97 37.32
N SER A 104 5.40 6.86 36.64
CA SER A 104 6.35 5.77 36.44
C SER A 104 7.22 6.01 35.20
N HIS A 105 8.29 6.80 35.37
CA HIS A 105 9.14 7.23 34.25
C HIS A 105 9.92 6.09 33.59
N ASP A 106 10.45 5.14 34.36
CA ASP A 106 11.23 4.02 33.82
C ASP A 106 10.35 3.09 32.95
N ASP A 107 9.13 2.81 33.43
CA ASP A 107 8.16 2.03 32.67
C ASP A 107 7.69 2.76 31.41
N ALA A 108 7.50 4.09 31.50
CA ALA A 108 7.19 4.90 30.33
C ALA A 108 8.30 4.82 29.29
N VAL A 109 9.57 4.96 29.68
CA VAL A 109 10.71 4.84 28.76
C VAL A 109 10.75 3.46 28.11
N ARG A 110 10.50 2.38 28.86
CA ARG A 110 10.44 1.02 28.30
C ARG A 110 9.30 0.89 27.29
N ALA A 111 8.08 1.28 27.64
CA ALA A 111 6.93 1.23 26.74
C ALA A 111 7.16 2.09 25.48
N GLY A 112 7.79 3.25 25.62
CA GLY A 112 8.19 4.11 24.50
C GLY A 112 9.18 3.45 23.55
N ARG A 113 10.16 2.69 24.08
CA ARG A 113 11.09 1.89 23.24
C ARG A 113 10.36 0.79 22.48
N LEU A 114 9.42 0.09 23.14
CA LEU A 114 8.59 -0.93 22.48
C LEU A 114 7.76 -0.31 21.36
N HIS A 115 7.10 0.82 21.62
CA HIS A 115 6.36 1.60 20.62
C HIS A 115 7.25 1.98 19.44
N ALA A 116 8.40 2.61 19.69
CA ALA A 116 9.30 3.06 18.63
C ALA A 116 9.82 1.89 17.78
N ALA A 117 10.17 0.77 18.40
CA ALA A 117 10.67 -0.42 17.70
C ALA A 117 9.60 -1.02 16.77
N ILE A 118 8.37 -1.22 17.27
CA ILE A 118 7.30 -1.79 16.44
C ILE A 118 6.83 -0.79 15.37
N ALA A 119 6.73 0.50 15.67
CA ALA A 119 6.34 1.53 14.72
C ALA A 119 7.35 1.64 13.56
N ALA A 120 8.65 1.62 13.86
CA ALA A 120 9.70 1.63 12.83
C ALA A 120 9.61 0.41 11.91
N ARG A 121 9.37 -0.78 12.48
CA ARG A 121 9.19 -2.01 11.70
C ARG A 121 7.94 -1.92 10.82
N VAL A 122 6.81 -1.50 11.38
CA VAL A 122 5.54 -1.36 10.66
C VAL A 122 5.65 -0.35 9.51
N ASN A 123 6.30 0.80 9.74
CA ASN A 123 6.54 1.80 8.69
C ASN A 123 7.45 1.27 7.58
N THR A 124 8.45 0.45 7.92
CA THR A 124 9.32 -0.19 6.94
C THR A 124 8.52 -1.16 6.05
N ASP A 125 7.71 -2.01 6.67
CA ASP A 125 6.84 -2.95 5.97
C ASP A 125 5.79 -2.24 5.12
N TYR A 126 5.25 -1.12 5.59
CA TYR A 126 4.30 -0.28 4.86
C TYR A 126 4.94 0.33 3.61
N ALA A 127 6.13 0.92 3.74
CA ALA A 127 6.87 1.46 2.61
C ALA A 127 7.24 0.37 1.58
N ALA A 128 7.66 -0.80 2.04
CA ALA A 128 7.96 -1.93 1.19
C ALA A 128 6.73 -2.43 0.42
N ALA A 129 5.59 -2.61 1.11
CA ALA A 129 4.34 -3.05 0.49
C ALA A 129 3.86 -2.07 -0.59
N ARG A 130 4.02 -0.76 -0.37
CA ARG A 130 3.72 0.28 -1.37
C ARG A 130 4.58 0.14 -2.62
N LEU A 131 5.90 0.03 -2.46
CA LEU A 131 6.82 -0.14 -3.58
C LEU A 131 6.55 -1.45 -4.35
N ASN A 132 6.27 -2.54 -3.63
CA ASN A 132 5.93 -3.82 -4.22
C ASN A 132 4.63 -3.75 -5.02
N LEU A 133 3.61 -3.04 -4.52
CA LEU A 133 2.36 -2.82 -5.24
C LEU A 133 2.60 -2.11 -6.58
N VAL A 134 3.33 -1.00 -6.57
CA VAL A 134 3.68 -0.26 -7.81
C VAL A 134 4.38 -1.20 -8.80
N THR A 135 5.42 -1.87 -8.33
CA THR A 135 6.20 -2.80 -9.17
C THR A 135 5.34 -3.93 -9.73
N ALA A 136 4.42 -4.48 -8.93
CA ALA A 136 3.52 -5.55 -9.37
C ALA A 136 2.49 -5.06 -10.39
N LEU A 137 1.96 -3.85 -10.23
CA LEU A 137 1.05 -3.22 -11.20
C LEU A 137 1.76 -2.96 -12.53
N ASP A 138 2.97 -2.41 -12.50
CA ASP A 138 3.78 -2.11 -13.69
C ASP A 138 4.11 -3.36 -14.50
N GLN A 139 4.42 -4.45 -13.79
CA GLN A 139 4.77 -5.74 -14.40
C GLN A 139 3.56 -6.62 -14.69
N ALA A 140 2.33 -6.12 -14.49
CA ALA A 140 1.10 -6.89 -14.65
C ALA A 140 1.05 -8.19 -13.82
N ARG A 141 1.72 -8.25 -12.67
CA ARG A 141 1.69 -9.37 -11.73
C ARG A 141 0.48 -9.24 -10.81
N TRP A 142 -0.71 -9.53 -11.35
CA TRP A 142 -1.98 -9.23 -10.67
C TRP A 142 -2.17 -9.94 -9.33
N SER A 143 -1.68 -11.18 -9.18
CA SER A 143 -1.74 -11.92 -7.91
C SER A 143 -0.89 -11.25 -6.82
N ASP A 144 0.31 -10.81 -7.18
CA ASP A 144 1.22 -10.12 -6.25
C ASP A 144 0.63 -8.76 -5.85
N ALA A 145 0.12 -8.00 -6.84
CA ALA A 145 -0.56 -6.72 -6.59
C ALA A 145 -1.75 -6.88 -5.64
N LEU A 146 -2.58 -7.91 -5.82
CA LEU A 146 -3.71 -8.17 -4.93
C LEU A 146 -3.26 -8.50 -3.50
N SER A 147 -2.18 -9.26 -3.35
CA SER A 147 -1.60 -9.60 -2.05
C SER A 147 -1.09 -8.34 -1.33
N GLU A 148 -0.39 -7.46 -2.04
CA GLU A 148 0.10 -6.19 -1.45
C GLU A 148 -1.04 -5.22 -1.13
N ILE A 149 -2.09 -5.14 -1.95
CA ILE A 149 -3.28 -4.33 -1.63
C ILE A 149 -3.91 -4.80 -0.32
N HIS A 150 -4.11 -6.11 -0.14
CA HIS A 150 -4.68 -6.63 1.12
C HIS A 150 -3.78 -6.32 2.32
N ARG A 151 -2.46 -6.47 2.18
CA ARG A 151 -1.51 -6.11 3.25
C ARG A 151 -1.62 -4.63 3.61
N LEU A 152 -1.67 -3.75 2.62
CA LEU A 152 -1.80 -2.31 2.82
C LEU A 152 -3.12 -1.97 3.51
N LEU A 153 -4.23 -2.57 3.10
CA LEU A 153 -5.55 -2.39 3.74
C LEU A 153 -5.54 -2.81 5.22
N LEU A 154 -4.82 -3.87 5.58
CA LEU A 154 -4.66 -4.27 6.98
C LEU A 154 -3.84 -3.26 7.78
N LEU A 155 -2.76 -2.73 7.19
CA LEU A 155 -1.89 -1.71 7.81
C LEU A 155 -2.58 -0.34 7.96
N THR A 156 -3.53 -0.02 7.09
CA THR A 156 -4.25 1.26 7.10
C THR A 156 -5.68 1.15 7.61
N ALA A 157 -6.05 0.04 8.25
CA ALA A 157 -7.44 -0.24 8.65
C ALA A 157 -8.02 0.79 9.63
N HIS A 158 -7.18 1.49 10.40
CA HIS A 158 -7.58 2.57 11.31
C HIS A 158 -7.90 3.89 10.57
N LEU A 159 -7.44 4.05 9.33
CA LEU A 159 -7.54 5.28 8.53
C LEU A 159 -8.75 5.27 7.58
N ARG A 160 -9.90 4.69 7.99
CA ARG A 160 -11.03 4.32 7.10
C ARG A 160 -11.62 5.41 6.19
N ARG A 161 -11.31 6.69 6.40
CA ARG A 161 -11.80 7.84 5.60
C ARG A 161 -10.69 8.53 4.80
N ASP A 162 -9.53 7.91 4.73
CA ASP A 162 -8.39 8.43 4.01
C ASP A 162 -8.50 8.10 2.51
N GLY A 163 -8.16 9.06 1.65
CA GLY A 163 -8.25 8.91 0.20
C GLY A 163 -7.40 7.76 -0.34
N TYR A 164 -6.25 7.48 0.30
CA TYR A 164 -5.40 6.35 -0.03
C TYR A 164 -6.13 5.01 0.20
N VAL A 165 -6.87 4.89 1.31
CA VAL A 165 -7.62 3.68 1.64
C VAL A 165 -8.80 3.49 0.69
N GLU A 166 -9.49 4.57 0.33
CA GLU A 166 -10.55 4.52 -0.69
C GLU A 166 -10.01 4.09 -2.05
N TRP A 167 -8.84 4.62 -2.45
CA TRP A 167 -8.15 4.21 -3.66
C TRP A 167 -7.76 2.72 -3.65
N LEU A 168 -7.17 2.22 -2.55
CA LEU A 168 -6.85 0.80 -2.40
C LEU A 168 -8.09 -0.07 -2.61
N ASN A 169 -9.20 0.26 -1.95
CA ASN A 169 -10.46 -0.47 -2.10
C ASN A 169 -11.01 -0.43 -3.53
N LYS A 170 -10.87 0.70 -4.23
CA LYS A 170 -11.29 0.85 -5.63
C LYS A 170 -10.47 -0.03 -6.58
N ILE A 171 -9.15 -0.13 -6.37
CA ILE A 171 -8.29 -0.92 -7.27
C ILE A 171 -8.38 -2.43 -7.01
N VAL A 172 -8.78 -2.90 -5.82
CA VAL A 172 -9.01 -4.33 -5.52
C VAL A 172 -9.86 -4.98 -6.59
N GLY A 173 -11.05 -4.44 -6.88
CA GLY A 173 -12.00 -5.07 -7.82
C GLY A 173 -11.43 -5.24 -9.22
N ARG A 174 -10.67 -4.23 -9.71
CA ARG A 174 -10.00 -4.27 -11.01
C ARG A 174 -8.88 -5.32 -11.03
N THR A 175 -8.05 -5.33 -9.98
CA THR A 175 -6.92 -6.26 -9.88
C THR A 175 -7.41 -7.70 -9.77
N THR A 176 -8.47 -7.97 -8.99
CA THR A 176 -9.11 -9.29 -8.89
C THR A 176 -9.63 -9.77 -10.24
N ALA A 177 -10.35 -8.93 -10.99
CA ALA A 177 -10.85 -9.29 -12.30
C ALA A 177 -9.72 -9.69 -13.27
N ARG A 178 -8.59 -8.96 -13.25
CA ARG A 178 -7.41 -9.29 -14.08
C ARG A 178 -6.70 -10.55 -13.62
N ALA A 179 -6.54 -10.76 -12.32
CA ALA A 179 -5.91 -11.96 -11.76
C ALA A 179 -6.64 -13.23 -12.17
N SER A 180 -7.99 -13.21 -12.16
CA SER A 180 -8.82 -14.35 -12.58
C SER A 180 -8.74 -14.68 -14.06
N THR A 181 -8.36 -13.73 -14.93
CA THR A 181 -8.23 -13.97 -16.38
C THR A 181 -6.86 -14.50 -16.80
N THR A 182 -5.87 -14.45 -15.90
CA THR A 182 -4.49 -14.88 -16.16
C THR A 182 -4.17 -16.29 -15.64
N LEU A 183 -5.13 -16.94 -14.99
CA LEU A 183 -5.08 -18.35 -14.57
C LEU A 183 -5.66 -19.26 -15.66
#